data_AF-D6PDF9-F1
#
_entry.id   AF-D6PDF9-F1
#
_cell.length_a   1.000
_cell.length_b   1.000
_cell.length_c   1.000
_cell.angle_alpha   90.00
_cell.angle_beta   90.00
_cell.angle_gamma   90.00
#
_symmetry.space_group_name_H-M   'P 1'
#
loop_
_entity.id
_entity.type
_entity.pdbx_description
1 polymer ?
#
loop_
_entity_poly.entity_id
_entity_poly.type
_entity_poly.pdbx_seq_one_letter_code
_entity_poly.pdbx_strand_id
1 'polypeptide(L)'
;MPGGNVPLVSTVIMTATLAKVAEVKHIAVTTPPNPDGTVSPELLAALGILKVDEVYKVGGAQAIGALGYGTESIQSVDKIFGPGNAFVNEAKKQVFGTVGVDLLPGPSEVMVIADETAVPAHIAAALIAQAEHGSGKEKIYLIFTKEVNFENIVIEIKDQIPKLSHSESILIFFRRVF
;
A
#
# COMPACT_ATOMS: atom_id res chain seq x y z
N MET A 1 -0.17 -8.62 5.43
CA MET A 1 0.84 -7.84 4.68
C MET A 1 0.83 -8.29 3.23
N PRO A 2 0.76 -7.35 2.27
CA PRO A 2 0.97 -7.69 0.87
C PRO A 2 2.41 -8.13 0.64
N GLY A 3 2.60 -9.29 0.01
CA GLY A 3 3.91 -9.84 -0.35
C GLY A 3 4.09 -9.96 -1.86
N GLY A 4 3.54 -9.03 -2.64
CA GLY A 4 3.65 -9.00 -4.10
C GLY A 4 5.08 -8.66 -4.58
N ASN A 5 5.20 -7.88 -5.67
CA ASN A 5 6.48 -7.58 -6.30
C ASN A 5 7.49 -6.85 -5.39
N VAL A 6 7.03 -6.15 -4.36
CA VAL A 6 7.89 -5.40 -3.44
C VAL A 6 7.52 -5.76 -1.99
N PRO A 7 8.50 -6.11 -1.13
CA PRO A 7 8.23 -6.35 0.27
C PRO A 7 7.87 -5.04 0.98
N LEU A 8 6.63 -4.93 1.42
CA LEU A 8 6.11 -3.71 2.05
C LEU A 8 6.48 -3.62 3.54
N VAL A 9 7.77 -3.46 3.83
CA VAL A 9 8.30 -3.25 5.19
C VAL A 9 7.64 -2.05 5.87
N SER A 10 7.36 -0.99 5.12
CA SER A 10 6.64 0.19 5.61
C SER A 10 5.26 -0.17 6.18
N THR A 11 4.53 -1.11 5.57
CA THR A 11 3.21 -1.53 6.05
C THR A 11 3.31 -2.28 7.37
N VAL A 12 4.37 -3.08 7.57
CA VAL A 12 4.64 -3.72 8.87
C VAL A 12 4.83 -2.68 9.95
N ILE A 13 5.66 -1.66 9.70
CA ILE A 13 5.92 -0.58 10.67
C ILE A 13 4.62 0.18 10.96
N MET A 14 3.86 0.55 9.94
CA MET A 14 2.62 1.34 10.07
C MET A 14 1.46 0.58 10.72
N THR A 15 1.56 -0.73 10.92
CA THR A 15 0.50 -1.53 11.55
C THR A 15 0.96 -2.12 12.88
N ALA A 16 2.04 -2.89 12.91
CA ALA A 16 2.51 -3.59 14.10
C ALA A 16 3.01 -2.63 15.18
N THR A 17 3.65 -1.50 14.81
CA THR A 17 4.09 -0.50 15.80
C THR A 17 2.89 0.11 16.53
N LEU A 18 1.80 0.42 15.81
CA LEU A 18 0.58 0.95 16.42
C LEU A 18 -0.07 -0.07 17.35
N ALA A 19 -0.11 -1.34 16.96
CA ALA A 19 -0.61 -2.42 17.81
C ALA A 19 0.25 -2.59 19.09
N LYS A 20 1.58 -2.48 18.99
CA LYS A 20 2.47 -2.53 20.15
C LYS A 20 2.28 -1.32 21.07
N VAL A 21 2.13 -0.11 20.52
CA VAL A 21 1.84 1.10 21.32
C VAL A 21 0.48 1.00 22.01
N ALA A 22 -0.50 0.36 21.37
CA ALA A 22 -1.81 0.08 21.95
C ALA A 22 -1.82 -1.13 22.91
N GLU A 23 -0.64 -1.70 23.23
CA GLU A 23 -0.48 -2.84 24.15
C GLU A 23 -1.30 -4.07 23.76
N VAL A 24 -1.48 -4.30 22.45
CA VAL A 24 -2.13 -5.50 21.94
C VAL A 24 -1.32 -6.72 22.35
N LYS A 25 -1.96 -7.62 23.11
CA LYS A 25 -1.31 -8.80 23.72
C LYS A 25 -0.83 -9.83 22.71
N HIS A 26 -1.51 -9.90 21.56
CA HIS A 26 -1.26 -10.92 20.56
C HIS A 26 -1.40 -10.35 19.15
N ILE A 27 -0.32 -10.41 18.37
CA ILE A 27 -0.24 -9.88 17.01
C ILE A 27 0.09 -11.02 16.06
N ALA A 28 -0.90 -11.41 15.25
CA ALA A 28 -0.73 -12.35 14.15
C ALA A 28 -0.55 -11.59 12.83
N VAL A 29 0.45 -11.97 12.05
CA VAL A 29 0.73 -11.40 10.73
C VAL A 29 0.64 -12.48 9.65
N THR A 30 -0.20 -12.25 8.65
CA THR A 30 -0.27 -13.07 7.45
C THR A 30 0.48 -12.39 6.30
N THR A 31 1.26 -13.14 5.53
CA THR A 31 1.90 -12.66 4.30
C THR A 31 1.99 -13.82 3.29
N PRO A 32 1.63 -13.59 2.01
CA PRO A 32 1.79 -14.64 1.00
C PRO A 32 3.28 -14.96 0.84
N PRO A 33 3.65 -16.25 0.70
CA PRO A 33 5.01 -16.63 0.35
C PRO A 33 5.27 -16.40 -1.14
N ASN A 34 6.55 -16.33 -1.50
CA ASN A 34 7.05 -16.45 -2.86
C ASN A 34 6.73 -17.84 -3.44
N PRO A 35 6.85 -18.04 -4.77
CA PRO A 35 6.63 -19.35 -5.40
C PRO A 35 7.50 -20.49 -4.84
N ASP A 36 8.68 -20.16 -4.29
CA ASP A 36 9.59 -21.10 -3.62
C ASP A 36 9.26 -21.34 -2.13
N GLY A 37 8.16 -20.76 -1.63
CA GLY A 37 7.72 -20.88 -0.23
C GLY A 37 8.45 -19.94 0.74
N THR A 38 9.33 -19.07 0.26
CA THR A 38 10.06 -18.10 1.09
C THR A 38 9.23 -16.85 1.36
N VAL A 39 9.65 -16.05 2.34
CA VAL A 39 9.13 -14.71 2.59
C VAL A 39 10.35 -13.78 2.59
N SER A 40 10.18 -12.54 2.13
CA SER A 40 11.26 -11.54 2.11
C SER A 40 11.98 -11.47 3.49
N PRO A 41 13.32 -11.59 3.51
CA PRO A 41 14.11 -11.45 4.72
C PRO A 41 13.93 -10.09 5.39
N GLU A 42 13.76 -9.02 4.62
CA GLU A 42 13.53 -7.66 5.12
C GLU A 42 12.20 -7.55 5.88
N LEU A 43 11.15 -8.20 5.34
CA LEU A 43 9.85 -8.27 6.00
C LEU A 43 9.95 -9.05 7.32
N LEU A 44 10.61 -10.21 7.31
CA LEU A 44 10.82 -11.03 8.51
C LEU A 44 11.68 -10.31 9.55
N ALA A 45 12.72 -9.60 9.12
CA ALA A 45 13.57 -8.80 10.00
C ALA A 45 12.75 -7.70 10.69
N ALA A 46 11.92 -6.97 9.95
CA ALA A 46 11.05 -5.94 10.52
C ALA A 46 10.05 -6.52 11.54
N LEU A 47 9.43 -7.66 11.22
CA LEU A 47 8.52 -8.36 12.14
C LEU A 47 9.22 -8.84 13.41
N GLY A 48 10.46 -9.35 13.28
CA GLY A 48 11.29 -9.78 14.40
C GLY A 48 11.72 -8.61 15.30
N ILE A 49 12.13 -7.47 14.71
CA ILE A 49 12.48 -6.24 15.45
C ILE A 49 11.27 -5.74 16.25
N LEU A 50 10.08 -5.77 15.65
CA LEU A 50 8.83 -5.36 16.30
C LEU A 50 8.25 -6.44 17.24
N LYS A 51 8.91 -7.60 17.38
CA LYS A 51 8.50 -8.72 18.23
C LYS A 51 7.05 -9.12 17.99
N VAL A 52 6.67 -9.28 16.73
CA VAL A 52 5.37 -9.86 16.36
C VAL A 52 5.31 -11.30 16.86
N ASP A 53 4.15 -11.70 17.39
CA ASP A 53 3.99 -12.96 18.11
C ASP A 53 3.91 -14.14 17.14
N GLU A 54 3.16 -13.99 16.05
CA GLU A 54 2.92 -15.06 15.07
C GLU A 54 3.03 -14.54 13.63
N VAL A 55 3.68 -15.33 12.76
CA VAL A 55 3.81 -15.03 11.33
C VAL A 55 3.41 -16.23 10.49
N TYR A 56 2.44 -16.04 9.61
CA TYR A 56 1.85 -17.08 8.77
C TYR A 56 2.09 -16.82 7.29
N LYS A 57 2.56 -17.85 6.58
CA LYS A 57 2.81 -17.84 5.13
C LYS A 57 1.52 -18.05 4.32
N VAL A 58 0.58 -17.14 4.46
CA VAL A 58 -0.71 -17.14 3.75
C VAL A 58 -1.11 -15.71 3.39
N GLY A 59 -1.72 -15.52 2.23
CA GLY A 59 -2.23 -14.21 1.78
C GLY A 59 -3.62 -14.33 1.17
N GLY A 60 -4.14 -13.22 0.64
CA GLY A 60 -5.43 -13.20 -0.07
C GLY A 60 -6.66 -13.35 0.82
N ALA A 61 -7.80 -13.65 0.20
CA ALA A 61 -9.08 -13.81 0.88
C ALA A 61 -9.06 -14.93 1.94
N GLN A 62 -8.34 -16.02 1.67
CA GLN A 62 -8.18 -17.15 2.58
C GLN A 62 -7.42 -16.78 3.86
N ALA A 63 -6.45 -15.87 3.79
CA ALA A 63 -5.78 -15.36 4.99
C ALA A 63 -6.74 -14.55 5.87
N ILE A 64 -7.61 -13.75 5.25
CA ILE A 64 -8.64 -12.98 5.96
C ILE A 64 -9.68 -13.90 6.58
N GLY A 65 -10.12 -14.94 5.87
CA GLY A 65 -11.02 -15.96 6.41
C GLY A 65 -10.40 -16.69 7.60
N ALA A 66 -9.12 -17.11 7.49
CA ALA A 66 -8.41 -17.76 8.58
C ALA A 66 -8.27 -16.87 9.82
N LEU A 67 -7.94 -15.59 9.64
CA LEU A 67 -7.89 -14.62 10.75
C LEU A 67 -9.28 -14.31 11.33
N GLY A 68 -10.32 -14.30 10.49
CA GLY A 68 -11.68 -13.96 10.92
C GLY A 68 -12.39 -15.08 11.68
N TYR A 69 -12.22 -16.33 11.23
CA TYR A 69 -12.96 -17.49 11.74
C TYR A 69 -12.09 -18.48 12.53
N GLY A 70 -10.76 -18.34 12.44
CA GLY A 70 -9.82 -19.30 12.98
C GLY A 70 -9.69 -20.57 12.11
N THR A 71 -8.61 -21.30 12.32
CA THR A 71 -8.33 -22.65 11.80
C THR A 71 -7.66 -23.47 12.89
N GLU A 72 -7.29 -24.72 12.60
CA GLU A 72 -6.50 -25.55 13.51
C GLU A 72 -5.14 -24.94 13.86
N SER A 73 -4.59 -24.08 12.99
CA SER A 73 -3.25 -23.50 13.12
C SER A 73 -3.22 -21.98 13.29
N ILE A 74 -4.32 -21.28 12.96
CA ILE A 74 -4.42 -19.82 13.02
C ILE A 74 -5.57 -19.48 13.96
N GLN A 75 -5.29 -18.87 15.10
CA GLN A 75 -6.36 -18.42 15.99
C GLN A 75 -7.10 -17.21 15.38
N SER A 76 -8.41 -17.13 15.60
CA SER A 76 -9.19 -15.96 15.20
C SER A 76 -8.73 -14.72 15.96
N VAL A 77 -8.73 -13.57 15.29
CA VAL A 77 -8.35 -12.27 15.88
C VAL A 77 -9.56 -11.37 16.10
N ASP A 78 -9.46 -10.42 17.03
CA ASP A 78 -10.54 -9.46 17.25
C ASP A 78 -10.64 -8.39 16.15
N LYS A 79 -9.52 -8.06 15.50
CA LYS A 79 -9.46 -7.00 14.47
C LYS A 79 -8.38 -7.25 13.42
N ILE A 80 -8.75 -7.07 12.15
CA ILE A 80 -7.86 -7.23 10.99
C ILE A 80 -7.46 -5.86 10.43
N PHE A 81 -6.16 -5.69 10.21
CA PHE A 81 -5.56 -4.48 9.64
C PHE A 81 -4.79 -4.74 8.35
N GLY A 82 -4.68 -3.70 7.54
CA GLY A 82 -3.75 -3.62 6.43
C GLY A 82 -4.43 -3.62 5.06
N PRO A 83 -3.72 -3.08 4.06
CA PRO A 83 -4.21 -3.01 2.70
C PRO A 83 -4.14 -4.37 2.00
N GLY A 84 -4.89 -4.49 0.92
CA GLY A 84 -4.83 -5.63 0.03
C GLY A 84 -5.52 -5.35 -1.30
N ASN A 85 -5.47 -6.33 -2.18
CA ASN A 85 -6.16 -6.26 -3.46
C ASN A 85 -7.69 -6.38 -3.27
N ALA A 86 -8.44 -6.34 -4.39
CA ALA A 86 -9.89 -6.43 -4.37
C ALA A 86 -10.42 -7.68 -3.62
N PHE A 87 -9.74 -8.81 -3.70
CA PHE A 87 -10.14 -10.04 -3.01
C PHE A 87 -9.96 -9.94 -1.49
N VAL A 88 -8.86 -9.34 -1.04
CA VAL A 88 -8.64 -9.07 0.39
C VAL A 88 -9.70 -8.11 0.92
N ASN A 89 -10.00 -7.05 0.17
CA ASN A 89 -11.00 -6.07 0.58
C ASN A 89 -12.41 -6.67 0.64
N GLU A 90 -12.80 -7.45 -0.36
CA GLU A 90 -14.08 -8.15 -0.34
C GLU A 90 -14.15 -9.16 0.81
N ALA A 91 -13.07 -9.91 1.07
CA ALA A 91 -13.02 -10.80 2.23
C ALA A 91 -13.14 -10.04 3.56
N LYS A 92 -12.45 -8.90 3.71
CA LYS A 92 -12.56 -8.03 4.90
C LYS A 92 -14.00 -7.55 5.09
N LYS A 93 -14.68 -7.21 4.00
CA LYS A 93 -16.09 -6.80 4.02
C LYS A 93 -17.00 -7.94 4.50
N GLN A 94 -16.74 -9.18 4.08
CA GLN A 94 -17.55 -10.33 4.48
C GLN A 94 -17.35 -10.75 5.93
N VAL A 95 -16.13 -10.60 6.49
CA VAL A 95 -15.87 -10.93 7.90
C VAL A 95 -16.18 -9.77 8.86
N PHE A 96 -16.47 -8.58 8.34
CA PHE A 96 -16.80 -7.42 9.16
C PHE A 96 -18.09 -7.66 9.94
N GLY A 97 -18.04 -7.47 11.25
CA GLY A 97 -19.13 -7.77 12.19
C GLY A 97 -18.90 -9.07 12.96
N THR A 98 -18.18 -10.04 12.37
CA THR A 98 -17.59 -11.16 13.12
C THR A 98 -16.31 -10.71 13.80
N VAL A 99 -15.46 -10.01 13.06
CA VAL A 99 -14.25 -9.34 13.56
C VAL A 99 -14.27 -7.88 13.15
N GLY A 100 -13.53 -7.05 13.89
CA GLY A 100 -13.27 -5.69 13.47
C GLY A 100 -12.43 -5.66 12.20
N VAL A 101 -12.66 -4.68 11.34
CA VAL A 101 -11.73 -4.33 10.25
C VAL A 101 -11.41 -2.84 10.36
N ASP A 102 -10.21 -2.45 9.97
CA ASP A 102 -9.75 -1.06 9.97
C ASP A 102 -10.52 -0.19 8.96
N LEU A 103 -10.39 -0.51 7.68
CA LEU A 103 -11.02 0.16 6.56
C LEU A 103 -11.00 -0.74 5.32
N LEU A 104 -11.84 -0.43 4.34
CA LEU A 104 -11.84 -1.06 3.02
C LEU A 104 -11.15 -0.11 2.04
N PRO A 105 -9.82 -0.26 1.81
CA PRO A 105 -9.07 0.74 1.07
C PRO A 105 -9.48 0.76 -0.40
N GLY A 106 -9.68 1.97 -0.92
CA GLY A 106 -9.78 2.21 -2.36
C GLY A 106 -8.41 2.13 -3.05
N PRO A 107 -8.36 2.38 -4.36
CA PRO A 107 -7.10 2.64 -5.04
C PRO A 107 -6.34 3.78 -4.35
N SER A 108 -5.00 3.74 -4.36
CA SER A 108 -4.21 4.83 -3.81
C SER A 108 -4.45 6.12 -4.61
N GLU A 109 -4.38 7.25 -3.92
CA GLU A 109 -4.62 8.55 -4.53
C GLU A 109 -3.73 9.65 -3.96
N VAL A 110 -3.47 10.67 -4.78
CA VAL A 110 -2.82 11.91 -4.36
C VAL A 110 -3.55 13.11 -4.96
N MET A 111 -3.68 14.18 -4.18
CA MET A 111 -4.16 15.48 -4.64
C MET A 111 -3.12 16.54 -4.29
N VAL A 112 -2.55 17.17 -5.32
CA VAL A 112 -1.62 18.29 -5.15
C VAL A 112 -2.38 19.58 -5.39
N ILE A 113 -2.32 20.49 -4.42
CA ILE A 113 -2.84 21.85 -4.54
C ILE A 113 -1.63 22.78 -4.62
N ALA A 114 -1.51 23.52 -5.72
CA ALA A 114 -0.34 24.36 -6.00
C ALA A 114 -0.77 25.81 -6.26
N ASP A 115 -0.07 26.75 -5.63
CA ASP A 115 -0.11 28.17 -5.96
C ASP A 115 1.16 28.60 -6.70
N GLU A 116 1.28 29.89 -7.01
CA GLU A 116 2.40 30.47 -7.75
C GLU A 116 3.77 30.30 -7.08
N THR A 117 3.81 29.98 -5.78
CA THR A 117 5.05 29.75 -5.03
C THR A 117 5.54 28.31 -5.16
N ALA A 118 4.70 27.40 -5.66
CA ALA A 118 5.01 25.99 -5.75
C ALA A 118 6.04 25.71 -6.86
N VAL A 119 7.03 24.89 -6.52
CA VAL A 119 8.12 24.52 -7.43
C VAL A 119 7.65 23.45 -8.41
N PRO A 120 7.66 23.69 -9.74
CA PRO A 120 7.13 22.74 -10.72
C PRO A 120 7.76 21.34 -10.64
N ALA A 121 9.07 21.26 -10.40
CA ALA A 121 9.79 20.00 -10.27
C ALA A 121 9.29 19.14 -9.09
N HIS A 122 8.91 19.76 -7.98
CA HIS A 122 8.39 19.05 -6.80
C HIS A 122 6.95 18.56 -7.03
N ILE A 123 6.14 19.37 -7.71
CA ILE A 123 4.77 18.96 -8.10
C ILE A 123 4.86 17.75 -9.02
N ALA A 124 5.70 17.83 -10.07
CA ALA A 124 5.91 16.72 -10.99
C ALA A 124 6.34 15.45 -10.26
N ALA A 125 7.32 15.53 -9.37
CA ALA A 125 7.78 14.40 -8.56
C ALA A 125 6.66 13.80 -7.70
N ALA A 126 5.82 14.63 -7.06
CA ALA A 126 4.71 14.16 -6.25
C ALA A 126 3.65 13.41 -7.07
N LEU A 127 3.32 13.92 -8.26
CA LEU A 127 2.39 13.26 -9.18
C LEU A 127 3.00 11.95 -9.71
N ILE A 128 4.28 11.93 -10.07
CA ILE A 128 4.97 10.72 -10.54
C ILE A 128 5.03 9.65 -9.44
N ALA A 129 5.35 10.03 -8.21
CA ALA A 129 5.44 9.09 -7.08
C ALA A 129 4.12 8.33 -6.87
N GLN A 130 2.97 8.99 -7.07
CA GLN A 130 1.70 8.29 -7.00
C GLN A 130 1.47 7.37 -8.21
N ALA A 131 1.86 7.80 -9.41
CA ALA A 131 1.72 7.01 -10.64
C ALA A 131 2.59 5.74 -10.63
N GLU A 132 3.70 5.74 -9.89
CA GLU A 132 4.64 4.61 -9.84
C GLU A 132 4.06 3.35 -9.21
N HIS A 133 2.97 3.46 -8.45
CA HIS A 133 2.24 2.32 -7.87
C HIS A 133 1.78 1.30 -8.93
N GLY A 134 1.59 1.73 -10.18
CA GLY A 134 1.55 0.85 -11.36
C GLY A 134 0.35 -0.11 -11.47
N SER A 135 -0.67 -0.01 -10.61
CA SER A 135 -1.89 -0.84 -10.72
C SER A 135 -2.83 -0.39 -11.83
N GLY A 136 -2.64 0.82 -12.37
CA GLY A 136 -3.49 1.45 -13.38
C GLY A 136 -4.84 1.95 -12.85
N LYS A 137 -5.02 1.92 -11.52
CA LYS A 137 -6.26 2.31 -10.82
C LYS A 137 -6.07 3.53 -9.94
N GLU A 138 -4.84 4.00 -9.78
CA GLU A 138 -4.46 5.18 -9.01
C GLU A 138 -5.28 6.40 -9.41
N LYS A 139 -5.48 7.32 -8.48
CA LYS A 139 -6.09 8.62 -8.76
C LYS A 139 -5.10 9.74 -8.47
N ILE A 140 -4.97 10.66 -9.42
CA ILE A 140 -4.04 11.78 -9.32
C ILE A 140 -4.80 13.03 -9.69
N TYR A 141 -4.77 14.00 -8.78
CA TYR A 141 -5.42 15.28 -8.95
C TYR A 141 -4.40 16.40 -8.81
N LEU A 142 -4.44 17.37 -9.72
CA LEU A 142 -3.68 18.61 -9.62
C LEU A 142 -4.67 19.77 -9.66
N ILE A 143 -4.73 20.53 -8.57
CA ILE A 143 -5.48 21.77 -8.46
C ILE A 143 -4.45 22.89 -8.41
N PHE A 144 -4.63 23.92 -9.24
CA PHE A 144 -3.68 25.01 -9.29
C PHE A 144 -4.35 26.37 -9.50
N THR A 145 -3.73 27.42 -8.97
CA THR A 145 -4.11 28.81 -9.31
C THR A 145 -3.69 29.12 -10.74
N LYS A 146 -4.34 30.10 -11.38
CA LYS A 146 -4.02 30.48 -12.78
C LYS A 146 -2.55 30.92 -12.94
N GLU A 147 -1.93 31.36 -11.86
CA GLU A 147 -0.55 31.85 -11.83
C GLU A 147 0.50 30.72 -11.79
N VAL A 148 0.10 29.47 -11.59
CA VAL A 148 1.02 28.32 -11.67
C VAL A 148 1.38 28.02 -13.12
N ASN A 149 2.67 27.89 -13.39
CA ASN A 149 3.17 27.48 -14.71
C ASN A 149 2.95 25.97 -14.93
N PHE A 150 1.74 25.60 -15.35
CA PHE A 150 1.37 24.22 -15.69
C PHE A 150 2.29 23.62 -16.77
N GLU A 151 2.71 24.41 -17.76
CA GLU A 151 3.60 23.95 -18.83
C GLU A 151 4.95 23.47 -18.26
N ASN A 152 5.51 24.19 -17.29
CA ASN A 152 6.73 23.77 -16.60
C ASN A 152 6.53 22.47 -15.83
N ILE A 153 5.36 22.24 -15.22
CA ILE A 153 5.07 20.96 -14.55
C ILE A 153 5.06 19.81 -15.57
N VAL A 154 4.45 20.01 -16.74
CA VAL A 154 4.42 19.00 -17.81
C VAL A 154 5.82 18.70 -18.35
N ILE A 155 6.67 19.72 -18.50
CA ILE A 155 8.08 19.56 -18.91
C ILE A 155 8.82 18.71 -17.87
N GLU A 156 8.70 19.06 -16.59
CA GLU A 156 9.32 18.31 -15.49
C GLU A 156 8.85 16.86 -15.44
N ILE A 157 7.56 16.59 -15.66
CA ILE A 157 7.05 15.21 -15.73
C ILE A 157 7.75 14.42 -16.85
N LYS A 158 7.85 15.01 -18.05
CA LYS A 158 8.49 14.37 -19.21
C LYS A 158 9.99 14.16 -19.01
N ASP A 159 10.65 15.07 -18.30
CA ASP A 159 12.09 15.01 -18.05
C ASP A 159 12.47 14.05 -16.91
N GLN A 160 11.58 13.85 -15.94
CA GLN A 160 11.83 12.97 -14.78
C GLN A 160 11.51 11.51 -15.08
N ILE A 161 10.40 11.20 -15.77
CA ILE A 161 9.96 9.82 -16.03
C ILE A 161 11.05 8.91 -16.62
N PRO A 162 11.81 9.31 -17.67
CA PRO A 162 12.81 8.44 -18.30
C PRO A 162 13.97 8.04 -17.38
N LYS A 163 14.15 8.74 -16.25
CA LYS A 163 15.23 8.50 -15.28
C LYS A 163 14.85 7.49 -14.21
N LEU A 164 13.59 7.05 -14.17
CA LEU A 164 13.04 6.19 -13.12
C LEU A 164 12.97 4.72 -13.55
N SER A 165 13.19 3.82 -12.59
CA SER A 165 13.15 2.37 -12.79
C SER A 165 11.75 1.85 -13.17
N HIS A 166 10.68 2.50 -12.71
CA HIS A 166 9.28 2.14 -12.99
C HIS A 166 8.65 2.95 -14.13
N SER A 167 9.49 3.54 -15.00
CA SER A 167 9.05 4.47 -16.07
C SER A 167 7.92 3.92 -16.95
N GLU A 168 7.94 2.63 -17.31
CA GLU A 168 6.87 2.01 -18.11
C GLU A 168 5.50 2.05 -17.41
N SER A 169 5.47 1.72 -16.12
CA SER A 169 4.24 1.73 -15.32
C SER A 169 3.68 3.15 -15.17
N ILE A 170 4.58 4.12 -14.97
CA ILE A 170 4.23 5.54 -14.88
C ILE A 170 3.69 6.06 -16.22
N LEU A 171 4.31 5.68 -17.34
CA LEU A 171 3.87 6.09 -18.68
C LEU A 171 2.48 5.55 -19.03
N ILE A 172 2.14 4.33 -18.61
CA ILE A 172 0.78 3.78 -18.81
C ILE A 172 -0.27 4.69 -18.17
N PHE A 173 0.03 5.27 -17.01
CA PHE A 173 -0.85 6.22 -16.34
C PHE A 173 -0.99 7.53 -17.14
N PHE A 174 0.13 8.17 -17.46
CA PHE A 174 0.12 9.50 -18.09
C PHE A 174 -0.27 9.51 -19.58
N ARG A 175 -0.22 8.37 -20.29
CA ARG A 175 -0.75 8.22 -21.67
C ARG A 175 -2.23 8.56 -21.82
N ARG A 176 -2.99 8.61 -20.71
CA ARG A 176 -4.40 9.01 -20.71
C ARG A 176 -4.59 10.51 -20.53
N VAL A 177 -3.54 11.24 -20.19
CA VAL A 177 -3.55 12.65 -19.77
C VAL A 177 -2.86 13.53 -20.82
N PHE A 178 -1.84 13.01 -21.50
CA PHE A 178 -1.08 13.64 -22.58
C PHE A 178 -1.04 12.72 -23.80
#